data_AF-A0A3S2BJR8-F1
#
_entry.id   AF-A0A3S2BJR8-F1
#
_cell.length_a   1.000
_cell.length_b   1.000
_cell.length_c   1.000
_cell.angle_alpha   90.00
_cell.angle_beta   90.00
_cell.angle_gamma   90.00
#
_symmetry.space_group_name_H-M   'P 1'
#
loop_
_entity.id
_entity.type
_entity.pdbx_description
1 polymer ?
#
loop_
_entity_poly.entity_id
_entity_poly.type
_entity_poly.pdbx_seq_one_letter_code
_entity_poly.pdbx_strand_id
1 'polypeptide(L)'
;IRPFDNWTLICDENLKARKKVCNVSQIIEDASGKMAFSWSLAATQDGKPYMILRTAPNARSDGLVSVKFDGQKQPIDVQLNGCNEMVCVGMLPVGPVMRRQISQNATPAISYSTVDGQTITVTATLKGLSDALSPLK
;
A
#
# COMPACT_ATOMS: atom_id res chain seq x y z
N ILE A 1 20.26 -1.29 -7.05
CA ILE A 1 19.65 -0.01 -7.49
C ILE A 1 18.14 -0.20 -7.45
N ARG A 2 17.40 0.58 -6.64
CA ARG A 2 15.94 0.64 -6.74
C ARG A 2 15.61 1.73 -7.77
N PRO A 3 15.10 1.38 -8.96
CA PRO A 3 14.92 2.36 -10.03
C PRO A 3 13.82 3.40 -9.72
N PHE A 4 13.00 3.17 -8.69
CA PHE A 4 11.85 4.00 -8.33
C PHE A 4 11.83 4.38 -6.84
N ASP A 5 12.98 4.83 -6.31
CA ASP A 5 13.18 5.14 -4.88
C ASP A 5 12.79 3.97 -3.95
N ASN A 6 11.64 4.09 -3.26
CA ASN A 6 11.14 3.11 -2.30
C ASN A 6 10.15 2.10 -2.91
N TRP A 7 9.94 2.15 -4.22
CA TRP A 7 9.02 1.27 -4.93
C TRP A 7 9.75 0.18 -5.72
N THR A 8 9.18 -1.02 -5.67
CA THR A 8 9.62 -2.19 -6.43
C THR A 8 8.54 -2.53 -7.44
N LEU A 9 8.89 -2.51 -8.73
CA LEU A 9 8.04 -2.99 -9.83
C LEU A 9 8.46 -4.42 -10.17
N ILE A 10 7.57 -5.37 -10.00
CA ILE A 10 7.73 -6.77 -10.44
C ILE A 10 6.66 -7.06 -11.48
N CYS A 11 7.06 -7.54 -12.65
CA CYS A 11 6.14 -7.92 -13.71
C CYS A 11 6.25 -9.42 -13.99
N ASP A 12 5.17 -10.15 -13.74
CA ASP A 12 5.05 -11.56 -14.07
C ASP A 12 4.31 -11.72 -15.40
N GLU A 13 4.93 -12.44 -16.33
CA GLU A 13 4.31 -12.79 -17.61
C GLU A 13 3.68 -14.17 -17.51
N ASN A 14 2.35 -14.23 -17.55
CA ASN A 14 1.65 -15.49 -17.75
C ASN A 14 1.61 -15.80 -19.25
N LEU A 15 2.58 -16.61 -19.70
CA LEU A 15 2.72 -17.02 -21.10
C LEU A 15 1.51 -17.81 -21.62
N LYS A 16 0.80 -18.55 -20.76
CA LYS A 16 -0.41 -19.30 -21.13
C LYS A 16 -1.62 -18.39 -21.35
N ALA A 17 -1.74 -17.34 -20.54
CA ALA A 17 -2.81 -16.36 -20.65
C ALA A 17 -2.46 -15.15 -21.55
N ARG A 18 -1.23 -15.11 -22.11
CA ARG A 18 -0.64 -13.95 -22.82
C ARG A 18 -0.86 -12.63 -22.07
N LYS A 19 -0.75 -12.67 -20.74
CA LYS A 19 -1.03 -11.53 -19.87
C LYS A 19 0.18 -11.19 -19.04
N LYS A 20 0.63 -9.93 -19.14
CA LYS A 20 1.65 -9.36 -18.27
C LYS A 20 0.94 -8.70 -17.08
N VAL A 21 1.27 -9.11 -15.87
CA VAL A 21 0.73 -8.54 -14.63
C VAL A 21 1.88 -7.90 -13.87
N CYS A 22 1.79 -6.59 -13.66
CA CYS A 22 2.80 -5.83 -12.95
C CYS A 22 2.28 -5.40 -11.58
N ASN A 23 3.10 -5.60 -10.56
CA ASN A 23 2.87 -5.24 -9.18
C ASN A 23 3.90 -4.20 -8.77
N VAL A 24 3.42 -3.02 -8.36
CA VAL A 24 4.25 -1.95 -7.80
C VAL A 24 4.03 -1.95 -6.30
N SER A 25 5.06 -2.23 -5.51
CA SER A 25 4.95 -2.31 -4.04
C SER A 25 6.01 -1.50 -3.30
N GLN A 26 5.67 -1.07 -2.10
CA GLN A 26 6.60 -0.50 -1.13
C GLN A 26 6.45 -1.29 0.17
N ILE A 27 7.59 -1.64 0.77
CA ILE A 27 7.70 -2.31 2.07
C ILE A 27 8.39 -1.34 3.04
N ILE A 28 7.84 -1.22 4.23
CA ILE A 28 8.34 -0.41 5.34
C ILE A 28 8.60 -1.36 6.50
N GLU A 29 9.84 -1.37 6.97
CA GLU A 29 10.29 -2.22 8.07
C GLU A 29 10.26 -1.44 9.40
N ASP A 30 10.08 -2.16 10.50
CA ASP A 30 10.29 -1.64 11.84
C ASP A 30 11.78 -1.61 12.22
N ALA A 31 12.07 -1.13 13.44
CA ALA A 31 13.44 -1.08 13.95
C ALA A 31 14.12 -2.45 14.10
N SER A 32 13.36 -3.55 14.08
CA SER A 32 13.87 -4.92 14.11
C SER A 32 14.08 -5.53 12.73
N GLY A 33 13.82 -4.78 11.66
CA GLY A 33 13.91 -5.24 10.27
C GLY A 33 12.73 -6.12 9.84
N LYS A 34 11.65 -6.17 10.62
CA LYS A 34 10.42 -6.89 10.25
C LYS A 34 9.48 -5.95 9.50
N MET A 35 8.67 -6.49 8.60
CA MET A 35 7.67 -5.69 7.87
C MET A 35 6.64 -5.12 8.85
N ALA A 36 6.61 -3.79 8.97
CA ALA A 36 5.60 -3.06 9.71
C ALA A 36 4.40 -2.75 8.81
N PHE A 37 4.66 -2.33 7.58
CA PHE A 37 3.63 -2.07 6.60
C PHE A 37 4.14 -2.33 5.20
N SER A 38 3.27 -2.79 4.32
CA SER A 38 3.51 -2.71 2.89
C SER A 38 2.24 -2.38 2.16
N TRP A 39 2.38 -1.74 1.02
CA TRP A 39 1.26 -1.57 0.11
C TRP A 39 1.67 -1.80 -1.33
N SER A 40 0.70 -2.19 -2.15
CA SER A 40 0.95 -2.38 -3.57
C SER A 40 -0.20 -1.87 -4.40
N LEU A 41 0.11 -1.28 -5.55
CA LEU A 41 -0.90 -0.95 -6.54
C LEU A 41 -1.24 -2.19 -7.36
N ALA A 42 -2.53 -2.49 -7.44
CA ALA A 42 -3.11 -3.50 -8.32
C ALA A 42 -4.28 -2.92 -9.12
N ALA A 43 -4.72 -3.63 -10.15
CA ALA A 43 -5.93 -3.31 -10.91
C ALA A 43 -6.92 -4.46 -10.80
N THR A 44 -8.21 -4.14 -10.64
CA THR A 44 -9.29 -5.13 -10.62
C THR A 44 -9.47 -5.72 -12.01
N GLN A 45 -10.30 -6.76 -12.14
CA GLN A 45 -10.63 -7.34 -13.46
C GLN A 45 -11.24 -6.30 -14.42
N ASP A 46 -12.01 -5.33 -13.91
CA ASP A 46 -12.58 -4.21 -14.66
C ASP A 46 -11.60 -3.02 -14.81
N GLY A 47 -10.32 -3.20 -14.44
CA GLY A 47 -9.26 -2.22 -14.66
C GLY A 47 -9.25 -1.06 -13.65
N LYS A 48 -10.06 -1.10 -12.60
CA LYS A 48 -10.06 -0.06 -11.57
C LYS A 48 -8.86 -0.24 -10.62
N PRO A 49 -8.01 0.77 -10.46
CA PRO A 49 -6.84 0.66 -9.59
C PRO A 49 -7.22 0.71 -8.11
N TYR A 50 -6.53 -0.11 -7.30
CA TYR A 50 -6.63 -0.12 -5.84
C TYR A 50 -5.25 -0.34 -5.21
N MET A 51 -5.05 0.27 -4.04
CA MET A 51 -3.93 -0.05 -3.17
C MET A 51 -4.34 -1.22 -2.28
N ILE A 52 -3.54 -2.28 -2.28
CA ILE A 52 -3.61 -3.36 -1.31
C ILE A 52 -2.72 -2.96 -0.14
N LEU A 53 -3.31 -2.72 1.02
CA LEU A 53 -2.60 -2.42 2.25
C LEU A 53 -2.36 -3.73 2.99
N ARG A 54 -1.15 -3.91 3.51
CA ARG A 54 -0.74 -5.07 4.30
C ARG A 54 -0.06 -4.60 5.57
N THR A 55 -0.62 -4.94 6.72
CA THR A 55 0.00 -4.67 8.02
C THR A 55 0.68 -5.93 8.55
N ALA A 56 1.44 -5.79 9.63
CA ALA A 56 1.90 -6.92 10.42
C ALA A 56 0.73 -7.85 10.87
N PRO A 57 0.97 -9.17 11.05
CA PRO A 57 -0.09 -10.16 11.32
C PRO A 57 -0.74 -10.01 12.71
N ASN A 58 -0.10 -9.26 13.62
CA ASN A 58 -0.65 -8.94 14.94
C ASN A 58 -1.56 -7.69 14.94
N ALA A 59 -1.88 -7.12 13.78
CA ALA A 59 -2.90 -6.08 13.68
C ALA A 59 -4.27 -6.62 14.07
N ARG A 60 -5.16 -5.74 14.56
CA ARG A 60 -6.55 -6.11 14.82
C ARG A 60 -7.24 -6.44 13.51
N SER A 61 -7.71 -7.68 13.35
CA SER A 61 -8.33 -8.16 12.10
C SER A 61 -9.62 -7.41 11.73
N ASP A 62 -10.32 -6.86 12.72
CA ASP A 62 -11.50 -6.01 12.59
C ASP A 62 -11.16 -4.50 12.62
N GLY A 63 -9.88 -4.16 12.67
CA GLY A 63 -9.40 -2.81 12.83
C GLY A 63 -9.38 -1.97 11.55
N LEU A 64 -9.12 -0.69 11.75
CA LEU A 64 -8.90 0.29 10.68
C LEU A 64 -7.41 0.57 10.52
N VAL A 65 -7.00 0.72 9.27
CA VAL A 65 -5.74 1.37 8.90
C VAL A 65 -6.06 2.80 8.47
N SER A 66 -5.60 3.77 9.25
CA SER A 66 -5.74 5.18 8.92
C SER A 66 -4.59 5.66 8.06
N VAL A 67 -4.90 6.24 6.91
CA VAL A 67 -3.95 6.84 5.98
C VAL A 67 -4.12 8.37 6.05
N LYS A 68 -3.21 9.04 6.74
CA LYS A 68 -3.25 10.49 6.94
C LYS A 68 -2.25 11.19 6.04
N PHE A 69 -2.75 12.06 5.18
CA PHE A 69 -1.93 12.95 4.34
C PHE A 69 -1.74 14.30 5.01
N ASP A 70 -0.57 14.90 4.83
CA ASP A 70 -0.31 16.25 5.31
C ASP A 70 -1.28 17.26 4.69
N GLY A 71 -1.76 18.19 5.52
CA GLY A 71 -2.75 19.19 5.13
C GLY A 71 -4.18 18.67 4.97
N GLN A 72 -4.44 17.37 5.12
CA GLN A 72 -5.81 16.84 5.18
C GLN A 72 -6.34 16.79 6.61
N LYS A 73 -7.58 17.26 6.79
CA LYS A 73 -8.25 17.31 8.10
C LYS A 73 -8.60 15.92 8.63
N GLN A 74 -8.99 15.01 7.75
CA GLN A 74 -9.41 13.66 8.12
C GLN A 74 -8.51 12.63 7.43
N PRO A 75 -8.13 11.54 8.13
CA PRO A 75 -7.48 10.40 7.52
C PRO A 75 -8.47 9.68 6.59
N ILE A 76 -7.92 8.87 5.67
CA ILE A 76 -8.69 7.86 4.96
C ILE A 76 -8.59 6.57 5.78
N ASP A 77 -9.71 6.13 6.33
CA ASP A 77 -9.76 4.88 7.08
C ASP A 77 -10.07 3.70 6.16
N VAL A 78 -9.24 2.66 6.26
CA VAL A 78 -9.32 1.44 5.45
C VAL A 78 -9.61 0.27 6.38
N GLN A 79 -10.75 -0.37 6.19
CA GLN A 79 -11.12 -1.57 6.93
C GLN A 79 -10.21 -2.73 6.54
N LEU A 80 -9.69 -3.45 7.54
CA LEU A 80 -9.03 -4.73 7.31
C LEU A 80 -10.10 -5.80 7.01
N ASN A 81 -9.86 -6.55 5.94
CA ASN A 81 -10.72 -7.64 5.44
C ASN A 81 -10.42 -8.98 6.13
N GLY A 82 -9.35 -9.06 6.92
CA GLY A 82 -8.91 -10.27 7.61
C GLY A 82 -7.39 -10.40 7.65
N CYS A 83 -6.94 -11.36 8.44
CA CYS A 83 -5.53 -11.68 8.64
C CYS A 83 -5.24 -13.13 8.32
N ASN A 84 -4.02 -13.41 7.86
CA ASN A 84 -3.43 -14.74 7.86
C ASN A 84 -2.17 -14.75 8.73
N GLU A 85 -1.42 -15.85 8.72
CA GLU A 85 -0.19 -15.99 9.51
C GLU A 85 0.90 -14.95 9.21
N MET A 86 0.82 -14.29 8.04
CA MET A 86 1.85 -13.35 7.57
C MET A 86 1.41 -11.89 7.62
N VAL A 87 0.16 -11.56 7.31
CA VAL A 87 -0.33 -10.17 7.15
C VAL A 87 -1.81 -10.04 7.45
N CYS A 88 -2.25 -8.82 7.78
CA CYS A 88 -3.64 -8.40 7.61
C CYS A 88 -3.79 -7.54 6.36
N VAL A 89 -4.90 -7.69 5.64
CA VAL A 89 -5.09 -7.06 4.32
C VAL A 89 -6.26 -6.10 4.35
N GLY A 90 -6.07 -4.90 3.79
CA GLY A 90 -7.13 -3.93 3.49
C GLY A 90 -7.04 -3.45 2.04
N MET A 91 -8.14 -2.93 1.51
CA MET A 91 -8.18 -2.42 0.13
C MET A 91 -8.62 -0.95 0.09
N LEU A 92 -7.80 -0.11 -0.53
CA LEU A 92 -8.08 1.31 -0.74
C LEU A 92 -8.23 1.62 -2.23
N PRO A 93 -9.43 1.93 -2.72
CA PRO A 93 -9.63 2.35 -4.11
C PRO A 93 -8.80 3.59 -4.47
N VAL A 94 -8.17 3.60 -5.66
CA VAL A 94 -7.43 4.77 -6.14
C VAL A 94 -8.38 5.77 -6.82
N GLY A 95 -9.11 6.48 -5.97
CA GLY A 95 -10.01 7.59 -6.34
C GLY A 95 -9.28 8.92 -6.58
N PRO A 96 -10.02 10.02 -6.82
CA PRO A 96 -9.45 11.33 -7.14
C PRO A 96 -8.48 11.86 -6.08
N VAL A 97 -8.78 11.66 -4.79
CA VAL A 97 -7.91 12.07 -3.69
C VAL A 97 -6.58 11.34 -3.76
N MET A 98 -6.59 10.01 -3.88
CA MET A 98 -5.37 9.22 -3.96
C MET A 98 -4.55 9.60 -5.20
N ARG A 99 -5.18 9.76 -6.37
CA ARG A 99 -4.50 10.20 -7.60
C ARG A 99 -3.79 11.54 -7.42
N ARG A 100 -4.43 12.50 -6.74
CA ARG A 100 -3.82 13.79 -6.40
C ARG A 100 -2.61 13.60 -5.49
N GLN A 101 -2.73 12.82 -4.42
CA GLN A 101 -1.63 12.59 -3.48
C GLN A 101 -0.43 11.88 -4.15
N ILE A 102 -0.70 10.95 -5.07
CA ILE A 102 0.33 10.30 -5.90
C ILE A 102 1.04 11.33 -6.78
N SER A 103 0.29 12.20 -7.47
CA SER A 103 0.88 13.25 -8.31
C SER A 103 1.72 14.27 -7.53
N GLN A 104 1.42 14.44 -6.24
CA GLN A 104 2.12 15.35 -5.34
C GLN A 104 3.29 14.68 -4.60
N ASN A 105 3.59 13.40 -4.88
CA ASN A 105 4.62 12.63 -4.17
C ASN A 105 4.44 12.64 -2.64
N ALA A 106 3.20 12.62 -2.17
CA ALA A 106 2.88 12.81 -0.76
C ALA A 106 3.48 11.71 0.13
N THR A 107 3.63 12.02 1.41
CA THR A 107 4.28 11.16 2.41
C THR A 107 3.31 10.88 3.56
N PRO A 108 2.32 9.98 3.37
CA PRO A 108 1.29 9.78 4.38
C PRO A 108 1.82 9.06 5.63
N ALA A 109 1.28 9.45 6.79
CA ALA A 109 1.37 8.67 8.00
C ALA A 109 0.31 7.56 7.95
N ILE A 110 0.74 6.32 8.15
CA ILE A 110 -0.10 5.14 8.23
C ILE A 110 -0.15 4.70 9.68
N SER A 111 -1.35 4.51 10.23
CA SER A 111 -1.50 4.04 11.61
C SER A 111 -2.55 2.94 11.74
N TYR A 112 -2.31 1.96 12.59
CA TYR A 112 -3.26 0.88 12.89
C TYR A 112 -3.00 0.30 14.29
N SER A 113 -4.03 -0.30 14.88
CA SER A 113 -3.95 -0.92 16.21
C SER A 113 -3.62 -2.41 16.13
N THR A 114 -2.85 -2.89 17.09
CA THR A 114 -2.51 -4.30 17.28
C THR A 114 -3.41 -4.96 18.32
N VAL A 115 -3.43 -6.29 18.33
CA VAL A 115 -4.29 -7.09 19.25
C VAL A 115 -3.97 -6.85 20.72
N ASP A 116 -2.75 -6.44 21.06
CA ASP A 116 -2.29 -6.07 22.39
C ASP A 116 -2.55 -4.59 22.74
N GLY A 117 -3.27 -3.86 21.88
CA GLY A 117 -3.69 -2.48 22.13
C GLY A 117 -2.65 -1.41 21.78
N GLN A 118 -1.48 -1.79 21.25
CA GLN A 118 -0.51 -0.81 20.76
C GLN A 118 -0.99 -0.17 19.45
N THR A 119 -0.47 1.02 19.15
CA THR A 119 -0.69 1.68 17.86
C THR A 119 0.64 1.75 17.12
N ILE A 120 0.69 1.10 15.96
CA ILE A 120 1.83 1.21 15.05
C ILE A 120 1.58 2.43 14.16
N THR A 121 2.59 3.28 14.03
CA THR A 121 2.58 4.42 13.11
C THR A 121 3.85 4.38 12.26
N VAL A 122 3.68 4.41 10.95
CA VAL A 122 4.79 4.42 9.99
C VAL A 122 4.57 5.48 8.92
N THR A 123 5.65 5.99 8.37
CA THR A 123 5.62 6.98 7.30
C THR A 123 5.86 6.28 5.96
N ALA A 124 4.85 6.30 5.08
CA ALA A 124 4.98 5.80 3.71
C ALA A 124 5.37 6.93 2.74
N THR A 125 5.73 6.60 1.51
CA THR A 125 5.99 7.63 0.48
C THR A 125 5.41 7.24 -0.86
N LEU A 126 4.72 8.18 -1.50
CA LEU A 126 4.22 8.06 -2.86
C LEU A 126 5.23 8.57 -3.90
N LYS A 127 6.36 9.13 -3.48
CA LYS A 127 7.45 9.52 -4.36
C LYS A 127 7.93 8.32 -5.17
N GLY A 128 8.02 8.48 -6.49
CA GLY A 128 8.46 7.43 -7.42
C GLY A 128 7.35 6.49 -7.89
N LEU A 129 6.14 6.54 -7.31
CA LEU A 129 5.04 5.67 -7.75
C LEU A 129 4.58 6.02 -9.17
N SER A 130 4.44 7.30 -9.51
CA SER A 130 4.09 7.73 -10.87
C SER A 130 5.10 7.26 -11.91
N ASP A 131 6.38 7.28 -11.55
CA ASP A 131 7.48 6.85 -12.43
C ASP A 131 7.46 5.32 -12.59
N ALA A 132 7.24 4.58 -11.49
CA ALA A 132 7.08 3.12 -11.50
C ALA A 132 5.89 2.66 -12.37
N LEU A 133 4.86 3.49 -12.52
CA LEU A 133 3.70 3.18 -13.37
C LEU A 133 3.86 3.60 -14.83
N SER A 134 4.81 4.47 -15.14
CA SER A 134 4.99 4.99 -16.51
C SER A 134 5.30 3.91 -17.55
N PRO A 135 6.08 2.85 -17.25
CA PRO A 135 6.29 1.73 -18.18
C PRO A 135 5.05 0.85 -18.44
N LEU A 136 3.96 1.04 -17.69
CA LEU A 136 2.72 0.28 -17.83
C LEU A 136 1.68 0.98 -18.72
N LYS A 137 1.99 2.18 -19.21
CA LYS A 137 1.14 2.96 -20.12
C LYS A 137 1.27 2.49 -21.56
#